data_AF-A0A1I1BTG4-F1
#
_entry.id   AF-A0A1I1BTG4-F1
#
_cell.length_a   1.000
_cell.length_b   1.000
_cell.length_c   1.000
_cell.angle_alpha   90.00
_cell.angle_beta   90.00
_cell.angle_gamma   90.00
#
_symmetry.space_group_name_H-M   'P 1'
#
loop_
_entity.id
_entity.type
_entity.pdbx_description
1 polymer ?
#
loop_
_entity_poly.entity_id
_entity_poly.type
_entity_poly.pdbx_seq_one_letter_code
_entity_poly.pdbx_strand_id
1 'polypeptide(L)' 'MGLFWNLIQQSQIQDHKSKAETLEARVRNLEWELANTRELLIKTLKILEEQSGKDIDGDGKIG' A
#
# COMPACT_ATOMS: atom_id res chain seq x y z
N MET A 1 27.29 -11.29 -33.03
CA MET A 1 26.67 -10.26 -32.17
C MET A 1 27.72 -9.80 -31.17
N GLY A 2 28.25 -8.58 -31.33
CA GLY A 2 29.45 -8.12 -30.63
C GLY A 2 29.24 -7.82 -29.14
N LEU A 3 30.34 -7.82 -28.38
CA LEU A 3 30.40 -7.49 -26.94
C LEU A 3 29.63 -6.21 -26.57
N PHE A 4 29.70 -5.18 -27.41
CA PHE A 4 28.99 -3.92 -27.21
C PHE A 4 27.46 -4.07 -27.19
N TRP A 5 26.90 -4.93 -28.06
CA TRP A 5 25.46 -5.16 -28.08
C TRP A 5 24.97 -5.94 -26.86
N ASN A 6 25.76 -6.91 -26.37
CA ASN A 6 25.44 -7.63 -25.13
C ASN A 6 25.44 -6.70 -23.91
N LEU A 7 26.40 -5.77 -23.82
CA LEU A 7 26.47 -4.80 -22.70
C LEU A 7 25.27 -3.86 -22.69
N ILE A 8 24.87 -3.35 -23.86
CA ILE A 8 23.69 -2.48 -24.00
C ILE A 8 22.42 -3.25 -23.59
N GLN A 9 22.27 -4.49 -24.05
CA GLN A 9 21.13 -5.33 -23.70
C GLN A 9 21.07 -5.63 -22.20
N GLN A 10 22.22 -5.96 -21.59
CA GLN A 10 22.31 -6.21 -20.15
C GLN A 10 21.94 -4.96 -19.33
N SER A 11 22.39 -3.77 -19.75
CA SER A 11 22.02 -2.49 -19.11
C SER A 11 20.51 -2.25 -19.17
N GLN A 12 19.88 -2.46 -20.33
CA GLN A 12 18.43 -2.26 -20.48
C GLN A 12 17.63 -3.23 -19.58
N ILE A 13 18.02 -4.50 -19.53
CA ILE A 13 17.37 -5.49 -18.66
C ILE A 13 17.51 -5.09 -17.19
N GLN A 14 18.69 -4.61 -16.79
CA GLN A 14 18.94 -4.14 -15.42
C GLN A 14 18.08 -2.92 -15.07
N ASP A 15 17.97 -1.95 -15.98
CA ASP A 15 17.13 -0.75 -15.79
C ASP A 15 15.65 -1.11 -15.67
N HIS A 16 15.17 -2.04 -16.49
CA HIS A 16 13.78 -2.52 -16.41
C HIS A 16 13.53 -3.27 -15.10
N LYS A 17 14.46 -4.11 -14.66
CA LYS A 17 14.37 -4.83 -13.38
C LYS A 17 14.33 -3.87 -12.20
N SER A 18 15.24 -2.89 -12.17
CA SER A 18 15.27 -1.87 -11.12
C SER A 18 13.97 -1.07 -11.06
N LYS A 19 13.43 -0.65 -12.21
CA LYS A 19 12.13 0.04 -12.27
C LYS A 19 11.00 -0.83 -11.72
N ALA A 20 10.95 -2.11 -12.08
CA ALA A 20 9.95 -3.04 -11.56
C ALA A 20 10.06 -3.19 -10.03
N GLU A 21 11.27 -3.39 -9.50
CA GLU A 21 11.53 -3.50 -8.05
C GLU A 21 11.09 -2.22 -7.30
N THR A 22 11.35 -1.04 -7.86
CA THR A 22 10.91 0.23 -7.26
C THR A 22 9.39 0.37 -7.25
N LEU A 23 8.70 -0.11 -8.30
CA LEU A 23 7.24 -0.06 -8.37
C LEU A 23 6.62 -1.00 -7.34
N GLU A 24 7.11 -2.24 -7.24
CA GLU A 24 6.66 -3.20 -6.23
C GLU A 24 6.87 -2.69 -4.81
N ALA A 25 8.02 -2.06 -4.53
CA ALA A 25 8.28 -1.46 -3.23
C ALA A 25 7.29 -0.33 -2.91
N ARG A 26 6.96 0.51 -3.89
CA ARG A 26 5.95 1.58 -3.72
C ARG A 26 4.55 1.01 -3.49
N VAL A 27 4.17 -0.04 -4.21
CA VAL A 27 2.88 -0.71 -4.02
C VAL A 27 2.79 -1.30 -2.61
N ARG A 28 3.83 -2.01 -2.15
CA ARG A 28 3.87 -2.56 -0.78
C ARG A 28 3.74 -1.47 0.29
N ASN A 29 4.41 -0.33 0.10
CA ASN A 29 4.29 0.79 1.04
C ASN A 29 2.87 1.37 1.06
N LEU A 30 2.23 1.54 -0.10
CA LEU A 30 0.86 2.04 -0.19
C LEU A 30 -0.14 1.07 0.44
N GLU A 31 0.03 -0.24 0.22
CA GLU A 31 -0.79 -1.28 0.87
C GLU A 31 -0.66 -1.24 2.39
N TRP A 32 0.56 -1.06 2.90
CA TRP A 32 0.82 -0.92 4.33
C TRP A 32 0.18 0.35 4.92
N GLU A 33 0.33 1.50 4.26
CA GLU A 33 -0.30 2.75 4.68
C GLU A 33 -1.84 2.67 4.66
N LEU A 34 -2.41 2.01 3.65
CA LEU A 34 -3.85 1.80 3.55
C LEU A 34 -4.37 0.92 4.69
N ALA A 35 -3.66 -0.17 5.03
CA ALA A 35 -4.02 -1.04 6.13
C ALA A 35 -4.02 -0.27 7.47
N ASN A 36 -2.97 0.50 7.73
CA ASN A 36 -2.85 1.32 8.95
C ASN A 36 -3.95 2.39 9.02
N THR A 37 -4.24 3.05 7.90
CA THR A 37 -5.28 4.08 7.83
C THR A 37 -6.65 3.47 8.13
N ARG A 38 -6.95 2.31 7.54
CA ARG A 38 -8.20 1.59 7.80
C ARG A 38 -8.33 1.17 9.26
N GLU A 39 -7.26 0.67 9.86
CA GLU A 39 -7.25 0.29 11.28
C GLU A 39 -7.51 1.51 12.18
N LEU A 40 -6.87 2.65 11.87
CA LEU A 40 -7.10 3.89 12.59
C LEU A 40 -8.54 4.37 12.47
N LEU A 41 -9.10 4.37 11.25
CA LEU A 41 -10.49 4.77 10.99
C LEU A 41 -11.47 3.92 11.78
N ILE A 42 -11.28 2.60 11.80
CA ILE A 42 -12.10 1.67 12.59
C ILE A 42 -11.99 2.03 14.08
N LYS A 43 -10.77 2.16 14.61
CA LYS A 43 -10.58 2.55 16.02
C LYS A 43 -11.25 3.88 16.36
N THR A 44 -11.17 4.87 15.48
CA THR A 44 -11.82 6.17 15.70
C THR A 44 -13.33 6.08 15.63
N LEU A 45 -13.90 5.27 14.73
CA LEU A 45 -15.34 5.04 14.65
C LEU A 45 -15.86 4.42 15.93
N LYS A 46 -15.22 3.34 16.39
CA LYS A 46 -15.52 2.67 17.66
C LYS A 46 -15.59 3.63 18.84
N ILE A 47 -14.53 4.42 19.02
CA ILE A 47 -14.47 5.43 20.09
C ILE A 47 -15.58 6.47 19.91
N LEU A 48 -15.85 6.92 18.68
CA LEU A 48 -16.88 7.92 18.42
C LEU A 48 -18.28 7.39 18.72
N GLU A 49 -18.55 6.12 18.43
CA GLU A 49 -19.81 5.45 18.76
C GLU A 49 -19.99 5.30 20.26
N GLU A 50 -18.95 4.85 20.97
CA GLU A 50 -18.94 4.77 22.43
C GLU A 50 -19.22 6.13 23.09
N GLN A 51 -18.60 7.21 22.57
CA GLN A 51 -18.80 8.57 23.09
C GLN A 51 -20.16 9.17 22.69
N SER A 52 -20.65 8.88 21.48
CA SER A 52 -21.91 9.43 20.97
C SER A 52 -23.13 8.63 21.41
N GLY A 53 -22.97 7.38 21.86
CA GLY A 53 -24.07 6.46 22.15
C GLY A 53 -24.95 6.15 20.92
N LYS A 54 -24.39 6.31 19.71
CA LYS A 54 -25.07 6.10 18.44
C LYS A 54 -24.24 5.13 17.61
N ASP A 55 -24.93 4.24 16.91
CA ASP A 55 -24.38 3.42 15.85
C ASP A 55 -24.12 4.31 14.63
N ILE A 56 -22.84 4.49 14.26
CA ILE A 56 -22.42 5.40 13.19
C ILE A 56 -22.11 4.61 11.92
N ASP A 57 -21.57 3.40 12.06
CA ASP A 57 -21.25 2.53 10.93
C ASP A 57 -22.43 1.64 10.47
N GLY A 58 -23.50 1.56 11.26
CA GLY A 58 -24.75 0.89 10.94
C GLY A 58 -24.74 -0.62 11.22
N ASP A 59 -23.82 -1.13 12.03
CA ASP A 59 -23.73 -2.55 12.37
C ASP A 59 -24.72 -3.02 13.45
N GLY A 60 -25.49 -2.09 14.02
CA GLY A 60 -26.48 -2.33 15.07
C GLY A 60 -25.88 -2.47 16.47
N LYS A 61 -24.57 -2.23 16.64
CA LYS A 61 -23.86 -2.22 17.92
C LYS A 61 -23.27 -0.82 18.14
N ILE A 62 -22.82 -0.59 19.36
CA ILE A 62 -22.11 0.63 19.73
C ILE A 62 -20.73 0.17 20.17
N GLY A 63 -19.69 0.49 19.40
CA GLY A 63 -18.26 0.35 19.78
C GLY A 63 -17.38 -0.58 18.94
#